data_AF-A0A924TKC6-F1
#
_entry.id   AF-A0A924TKC6-F1
#
_cell.length_a   1.000
_cell.length_b   1.000
_cell.length_c   1.000
_cell.angle_alpha   90.00
_cell.angle_beta   90.00
_cell.angle_gamma   90.00
#
_symmetry.space_group_name_H-M   'P 1'
#
loop_
_entity.id
_entity.type
_entity.pdbx_description
1 polymer ?
#
loop_
_entity_poly.entity_id
_entity_poly.type
_entity_poly.pdbx_seq_one_letter_code
_entity_poly.pdbx_strand_id
1 'polypeptide(L)'
;MLPPDRPDKATDFNDLHQLAGGGLDAVQFCFAGAIESISYFASYASDTGADSHIDPEPMQTVATVQSVTDRTESTATPETTECGGAPPLSASPFPHMDGRPRYVVLDEWAKAVDGNHRPGVYYCGLTAGKKDSPPEPFDAWICSPLHIDAVTFDGQSNNFGRLLRFKPTVGKWREWAMPMELLAGDGAQLRGELLAMGVELDPYKARQQLPHYLQNEHPKRPIHCALQVGWCGDSFVLPDAVIGPKSAGVIFQSGELGHEEHTQAGTLAGWREGIAAKGVGNPLLMLAVSASFAGPLLQRCNSEGGGFHVVGDSSTGKTTLIEAACATWGGPGFKRSWRATANGMEGAAAMFNDCLLALDEIS
;
A
#
# COMPACT_ATOMS: atom_id res chain seq x y z
N MET A 1 30.43 -3.86 -5.25
CA MET A 1 31.77 -3.40 -5.66
C MET A 1 32.70 -4.60 -5.73
N LEU A 2 33.41 -4.79 -6.84
CA LEU A 2 34.50 -5.77 -6.93
C LEU A 2 35.68 -5.29 -6.06
N PRO A 3 36.50 -6.18 -5.47
CA PRO A 3 37.62 -5.80 -4.63
C PRO A 3 38.61 -4.85 -5.33
N PRO A 4 39.30 -3.97 -4.59
CA PRO A 4 40.28 -3.03 -5.14
C PRO A 4 41.46 -3.71 -5.83
N ASP A 5 41.75 -4.98 -5.50
CA ASP A 5 42.85 -5.77 -6.06
C ASP A 5 42.49 -6.51 -7.37
N ARG A 6 41.45 -6.05 -8.10
CA ARG A 6 41.03 -6.70 -9.35
C ARG A 6 42.04 -6.47 -10.48
N PRO A 7 42.26 -7.45 -11.37
CA PRO A 7 43.01 -7.23 -12.61
C PRO A 7 42.32 -6.16 -13.48
N ASP A 8 43.11 -5.26 -14.09
CA ASP A 8 42.66 -4.07 -14.86
C ASP A 8 41.65 -4.33 -16.01
N LYS A 9 41.38 -5.59 -16.35
CA LYS A 9 40.52 -6.00 -17.47
C LYS A 9 39.15 -6.54 -17.05
N ALA A 10 38.85 -6.72 -15.76
CA ALA A 10 37.58 -7.30 -15.34
C ALA A 10 36.55 -6.23 -14.96
N THR A 11 35.52 -6.07 -15.79
CA THR A 11 34.43 -5.12 -15.56
C THR A 11 33.26 -5.75 -14.79
N ASP A 12 33.05 -7.05 -14.95
CA ASP A 12 32.05 -7.85 -14.24
C ASP A 12 32.61 -9.21 -13.74
N PHE A 13 31.74 -10.05 -13.17
CA PHE A 13 32.11 -11.39 -12.68
C PHE A 13 32.37 -12.42 -13.79
N ASN A 14 31.83 -12.21 -15.00
CA ASN A 14 32.08 -13.08 -16.14
C ASN A 14 33.49 -12.86 -16.70
N ASP A 15 33.93 -11.60 -16.77
CA ASP A 15 35.29 -11.23 -17.11
C ASP A 15 36.29 -11.78 -16.09
N LEU A 16 35.92 -11.73 -14.80
CA LEU A 16 36.73 -12.25 -13.71
C LEU A 16 36.91 -13.77 -13.81
N HIS A 17 35.86 -14.49 -14.21
CA HIS A 17 35.88 -15.94 -14.45
C HIS A 17 36.71 -16.35 -15.68
N GLN A 18 36.72 -15.51 -16.73
CA GLN A 18 37.41 -15.77 -18.00
C GLN A 18 38.92 -15.44 -17.97
N LEU A 19 39.43 -14.80 -16.90
CA LEU A 19 40.84 -14.43 -16.79
C LEU A 19 41.75 -15.64 -16.51
N ALA A 20 42.80 -15.77 -17.32
CA ALA A 20 43.79 -16.83 -17.22
C ALA A 20 44.55 -16.75 -15.88
N GLY A 21 44.32 -17.74 -15.00
CA GLY A 21 45.11 -17.95 -13.79
C GLY A 21 44.36 -17.87 -12.45
N GLY A 22 43.05 -17.59 -12.44
CA GLY A 22 42.28 -17.51 -11.19
C GLY A 22 40.81 -17.98 -11.24
N GLY A 23 40.21 -18.17 -12.42
CA GLY A 23 38.93 -18.87 -12.62
C GLY A 23 37.82 -18.59 -11.60
N LEU A 24 37.03 -19.64 -11.27
CA LEU A 24 35.99 -19.60 -10.22
C LEU A 24 36.53 -19.25 -8.83
N ASP A 25 37.82 -19.50 -8.56
CA ASP A 25 38.45 -19.23 -7.27
C ASP A 25 38.55 -17.72 -7.00
N ALA A 26 38.76 -16.90 -8.03
CA ALA A 26 38.76 -15.44 -7.92
C ALA A 26 37.36 -14.89 -7.58
N VAL A 27 36.31 -15.50 -8.16
CA VAL A 27 34.91 -15.18 -7.83
C VAL A 27 34.59 -15.62 -6.41
N GLN A 28 35.02 -16.84 -6.02
CA GLN A 28 34.85 -17.37 -4.67
C GLN A 28 35.56 -16.48 -3.62
N PHE A 29 36.74 -15.96 -3.93
CA PHE A 29 37.47 -15.04 -3.04
C PHE A 29 36.70 -13.73 -2.82
N CYS A 30 36.06 -13.18 -3.88
CA CYS A 30 35.22 -12.00 -3.75
C CYS A 30 34.01 -12.25 -2.82
N PHE A 31 33.37 -13.42 -2.95
CA PHE A 31 32.25 -13.80 -2.08
C PHE A 31 32.71 -14.09 -0.65
N ALA A 32 33.85 -14.75 -0.45
CA ALA A 32 34.42 -15.01 0.87
C ALA A 32 34.76 -13.70 1.61
N GLY A 33 35.38 -12.74 0.94
CA GLY A 33 35.68 -11.42 1.52
C GLY A 33 34.41 -10.63 1.87
N ALA A 34 33.37 -10.71 1.04
CA ALA A 34 32.08 -10.10 1.35
C ALA A 34 31.40 -10.76 2.56
N ILE A 35 31.44 -12.10 2.66
CA ILE A 35 30.90 -12.85 3.81
C ILE A 35 31.66 -12.51 5.10
N GLU A 36 32.99 -12.44 5.06
CA GLU A 36 33.80 -12.04 6.21
C GLU A 36 33.51 -10.59 6.64
N SER A 37 33.37 -9.67 5.68
CA SER A 37 33.00 -8.28 5.98
C SER A 37 31.62 -8.20 6.63
N ILE A 38 30.62 -8.92 6.11
CA ILE A 38 29.26 -8.94 6.69
C ILE A 38 29.30 -9.56 8.10
N SER A 39 30.05 -10.64 8.28
CA SER A 39 30.20 -11.31 9.58
C SER A 39 30.90 -10.41 10.60
N TYR A 40 31.92 -9.66 10.17
CA TYR A 40 32.62 -8.67 10.98
C TYR A 40 31.68 -7.54 11.40
N PHE A 41 30.89 -6.98 10.48
CA PHE A 41 29.88 -5.95 10.81
C PHE A 41 28.77 -6.47 11.73
N ALA A 42 28.34 -7.71 11.55
CA ALA A 42 27.37 -8.36 12.45
C ALA A 42 27.94 -8.54 13.87
N SER A 43 29.21 -8.94 14.00
CA SER A 43 29.89 -9.03 15.31
C SER A 43 30.14 -7.66 15.95
N TYR A 44 30.43 -6.64 15.14
CA TYR A 44 30.68 -5.28 15.62
C TYR A 44 29.38 -4.60 16.10
N ALA A 45 28.24 -4.91 15.46
CA ALA A 45 26.92 -4.49 15.92
C ALA A 45 26.54 -5.14 17.26
N SER A 46 26.93 -6.40 17.51
CA SER A 46 26.71 -7.06 18.80
C SER A 46 27.65 -6.58 19.92
N ASP A 47 28.88 -6.16 19.61
CA ASP A 47 29.88 -5.75 20.61
C ASP A 47 29.78 -4.27 21.02
N THR A 48 29.20 -3.40 20.18
CA THR A 48 29.11 -1.97 20.48
C THR A 48 27.91 -1.60 21.36
N GLY A 49 27.10 -2.57 21.79
CA GLY A 49 25.86 -2.28 22.54
C GLY A 49 24.92 -1.33 21.79
N ALA A 50 25.13 -1.15 20.48
CA ALA A 50 24.18 -0.51 19.59
C ALA A 50 23.06 -1.51 19.30
N ASP A 51 22.33 -1.88 20.36
CA ASP A 51 20.91 -2.12 20.20
C ASP A 51 20.34 -0.78 19.72
N SER A 52 20.40 -0.56 18.40
CA SER A 52 19.30 0.15 17.77
C SER A 52 18.09 -0.74 18.00
N HIS A 53 17.49 -0.59 19.18
CA HIS A 53 16.06 -0.69 19.37
C HIS A 53 15.45 0.26 18.33
N ILE A 54 15.39 -0.22 17.08
CA ILE A 54 14.22 -0.01 16.26
C ILE A 54 13.18 -0.86 16.98
N ASP A 55 12.62 -0.28 18.05
CA ASP A 55 11.27 -0.69 18.41
C ASP A 55 10.49 -0.56 17.11
N PRO A 56 9.86 -1.63 16.60
CA PRO A 56 8.96 -1.49 15.49
C PRO A 56 7.81 -0.63 16.01
N GLU A 57 7.94 0.69 15.83
CA GLU A 57 6.79 1.58 15.72
C GLU A 57 5.80 0.83 14.83
N PRO A 58 4.55 0.61 15.28
CA PRO A 58 3.63 -0.27 14.58
C PRO A 58 3.52 0.20 13.14
N MET A 59 3.89 -0.69 12.21
CA MET A 59 3.66 -0.50 10.78
C MET A 59 2.23 0.02 10.61
N GLN A 60 2.08 1.27 10.18
CA GLN A 60 0.80 1.78 9.73
C GLN A 60 0.47 1.07 8.43
N THR A 61 -0.26 -0.03 8.57
CA THR A 61 -0.86 -0.80 7.49
C THR A 61 -1.73 0.15 6.68
N VAL A 62 -1.50 0.21 5.36
CA VAL A 62 -2.47 0.85 4.48
C VAL A 62 -3.69 -0.07 4.48
N ALA A 63 -4.85 0.50 4.82
CA ALA A 63 -6.06 -0.29 5.02
C ALA A 63 -6.53 -0.93 3.69
N THR A 64 -6.15 -2.18 3.44
CA THR A 64 -6.86 -3.05 2.51
C THR A 64 -7.31 -4.34 3.22
N VAL A 65 -8.61 -4.33 3.56
CA VAL A 65 -9.54 -5.47 3.71
C VAL A 65 -8.97 -6.76 4.33
N GLN A 66 -8.97 -6.87 5.66
CA GLN A 66 -9.71 -7.93 6.39
C GLN A 66 -9.65 -7.79 7.92
N SER A 67 -10.59 -8.51 8.54
CA SER A 67 -11.05 -8.48 9.92
C SER A 67 -9.99 -8.79 10.97
N VAL A 68 -9.85 -7.91 11.97
CA VAL A 68 -9.27 -8.27 13.26
C VAL A 68 -10.15 -7.71 14.37
N THR A 69 -10.62 -8.67 15.16
CA THR A 69 -11.21 -8.64 16.50
C THR A 69 -10.15 -8.28 17.54
N ASP A 70 -10.46 -7.45 18.54
CA ASP A 70 -10.44 -7.98 19.92
C ASP A 70 -11.07 -7.06 21.00
N ARG A 71 -11.67 -7.78 21.97
CA ARG A 71 -11.69 -7.58 23.43
C ARG A 71 -11.90 -6.19 24.02
N THR A 72 -13.15 -6.00 24.45
CA THR A 72 -13.56 -5.19 25.60
C THR A 72 -13.02 -5.78 26.91
N GLU A 73 -12.30 -4.97 27.67
CA GLU A 73 -12.02 -5.23 29.09
C GLU A 73 -13.30 -5.08 29.92
N SER A 74 -13.54 -6.09 30.73
CA SER A 74 -14.62 -6.18 31.70
C SER A 74 -14.32 -5.27 32.89
N THR A 75 -15.18 -4.28 33.13
CA THR A 75 -15.37 -3.71 34.46
C THR A 75 -16.84 -3.83 34.83
N ALA A 76 -17.05 -4.40 36.01
CA ALA A 76 -18.30 -4.94 36.50
C ALA A 76 -19.41 -3.89 36.66
N THR A 77 -20.63 -4.32 36.34
CA THR A 77 -21.90 -3.70 36.72
C THR A 77 -22.02 -3.57 38.24
N PRO A 78 -22.85 -2.61 38.69
CA PRO A 78 -23.98 -3.04 39.50
C PRO A 78 -25.29 -2.75 38.77
N GLU A 79 -26.17 -3.75 38.82
CA GLU A 79 -27.56 -3.66 38.40
C GLU A 79 -28.30 -2.58 39.20
N THR A 80 -28.91 -1.63 38.49
CA THR A 80 -30.13 -0.97 38.95
C THR A 80 -31.11 -0.90 37.79
N THR A 81 -32.13 -1.74 37.92
CA THR A 81 -33.37 -1.74 37.15
C THR A 81 -34.05 -0.37 37.21
N GLU A 82 -34.09 0.39 36.11
CA GLU A 82 -35.08 1.46 35.94
C GLU A 82 -35.64 1.49 34.51
N CYS A 83 -36.94 1.71 34.46
CA CYS A 83 -37.84 1.63 33.34
C CYS A 83 -37.47 2.52 32.15
N GLY A 84 -37.88 2.07 30.95
CA GLY A 84 -37.63 2.73 29.68
C GLY A 84 -38.06 4.21 29.63
N GLY A 85 -37.08 5.05 29.30
CA GLY A 85 -37.27 6.38 28.73
C GLY A 85 -36.41 6.48 27.47
N ALA A 86 -37.01 6.90 26.35
CA ALA A 86 -36.25 7.17 25.14
C ALA A 86 -35.18 8.24 25.42
N PRO A 87 -33.95 8.13 24.88
CA PRO A 87 -32.94 9.17 25.02
C PRO A 87 -33.49 10.50 24.46
N PRO A 88 -33.16 11.65 25.07
CA PRO A 88 -33.64 12.94 24.62
C PRO A 88 -33.26 13.18 23.15
N LEU A 89 -34.20 13.65 22.34
CA LEU A 89 -33.95 14.02 20.93
C LEU A 89 -32.89 15.12 20.89
N SER A 90 -31.77 14.87 20.22
CA SER A 90 -30.72 15.86 20.02
C SER A 90 -31.18 16.96 19.04
N ALA A 91 -30.51 18.11 19.07
CA ALA A 91 -30.71 19.17 18.07
C ALA A 91 -30.53 18.64 16.63
N SER A 92 -31.16 19.28 15.64
CA SER A 92 -31.01 18.90 14.23
C SER A 92 -29.53 18.92 13.84
N PRO A 93 -29.03 17.88 13.14
CA PRO A 93 -27.65 17.84 12.70
C PRO A 93 -27.37 18.78 11.51
N PHE A 94 -28.41 19.39 10.94
CA PHE A 94 -28.31 20.25 9.76
C PHE A 94 -28.24 21.73 10.12
N PRO A 95 -27.57 22.56 9.29
CA PRO A 95 -27.47 23.98 9.54
C PRO A 95 -28.83 24.69 9.44
N HIS A 96 -28.98 25.75 10.22
CA HIS A 96 -30.05 26.75 10.04
C HIS A 96 -29.88 27.50 8.70
N MET A 97 -30.86 28.35 8.35
CA MET A 97 -30.93 29.04 7.06
C MET A 97 -29.63 29.76 6.66
N ASP A 98 -28.96 30.44 7.60
CA ASP A 98 -27.75 31.23 7.34
C ASP A 98 -26.52 30.37 6.96
N GLY A 99 -26.54 29.07 7.27
CA GLY A 99 -25.45 28.14 6.98
C GLY A 99 -25.61 27.36 5.67
N ARG A 100 -26.60 27.71 4.84
CA ARG A 100 -26.95 27.03 3.59
C ARG A 100 -26.59 27.93 2.38
N PRO A 101 -26.13 27.37 1.24
CA PRO A 101 -25.99 25.95 0.95
C PRO A 101 -24.71 25.34 1.52
N ARG A 102 -24.78 24.10 1.99
CA ARG A 102 -23.62 23.38 2.54
C ARG A 102 -23.80 21.86 2.42
N TYR A 103 -22.68 21.14 2.33
CA TYR A 103 -22.66 19.69 2.48
C TYR A 103 -22.42 19.29 3.94
N VAL A 104 -23.18 18.30 4.41
CA VAL A 104 -23.05 17.72 5.75
C VAL A 104 -22.87 16.21 5.61
N VAL A 105 -21.90 15.65 6.32
CA VAL A 105 -21.66 14.21 6.37
C VAL A 105 -22.06 13.67 7.74
N LEU A 106 -22.91 12.65 7.76
CA LEU A 106 -23.31 11.94 8.96
C LEU A 106 -22.74 10.52 8.92
N ASP A 107 -21.90 10.16 9.89
CA ASP A 107 -21.27 8.83 9.94
C ASP A 107 -22.21 7.76 10.50
N GLU A 108 -23.15 8.18 11.36
CA GLU A 108 -24.11 7.32 12.05
C GLU A 108 -25.53 7.89 11.94
N TRP A 109 -26.52 7.09 12.37
CA TRP A 109 -27.91 7.51 12.42
C TRP A 109 -28.08 8.67 13.41
N ALA A 110 -28.61 9.79 12.95
CA ALA A 110 -28.91 10.94 13.80
C ALA A 110 -30.41 10.99 14.10
N LYS A 111 -30.77 10.88 15.39
CA LYS A 111 -32.16 11.06 15.86
C LYS A 111 -32.35 12.51 16.30
N ALA A 112 -33.13 13.27 15.57
CA ALA A 112 -33.35 14.68 15.85
C ALA A 112 -34.84 15.02 15.94
N VAL A 113 -35.13 16.24 16.39
CA VAL A 113 -36.50 16.76 16.54
C VAL A 113 -37.26 16.77 15.21
N ASP A 114 -36.55 16.90 14.09
CA ASP A 114 -37.08 16.92 12.72
C ASP A 114 -37.17 15.52 12.07
N GLY A 115 -36.72 14.47 12.74
CA GLY A 115 -36.84 13.08 12.29
C GLY A 115 -35.57 12.25 12.49
N ASN A 116 -35.62 11.01 12.01
CA ASN A 116 -34.46 10.12 11.97
C ASN A 116 -33.74 10.28 10.63
N HIS A 117 -32.48 10.67 10.68
CA HIS A 117 -31.63 10.85 9.51
C HIS A 117 -30.65 9.70 9.41
N ARG A 118 -30.60 9.08 8.24
CA ARG A 118 -29.68 7.98 7.96
C ARG A 118 -28.25 8.49 7.77
N PRO A 119 -27.21 7.65 7.96
CA PRO A 119 -25.85 8.00 7.62
C PRO A 119 -25.71 8.40 6.16
N GLY A 120 -24.91 9.42 5.86
CA GLY A 120 -24.65 9.81 4.49
C GLY A 120 -24.19 11.24 4.30
N VAL A 121 -23.94 11.58 3.05
CA VAL A 121 -23.70 12.94 2.59
C VAL A 121 -25.03 13.59 2.22
N TYR A 122 -25.29 14.76 2.78
CA TYR A 122 -26.47 15.57 2.55
C TYR A 122 -26.08 16.89 1.90
N TYR A 123 -26.87 17.33 0.92
CA TYR A 123 -26.87 18.70 0.45
C TYR A 123 -27.98 19.48 1.15
N CYS A 124 -27.58 20.41 2.00
CA CYS A 124 -28.46 21.30 2.75
C CYS A 124 -28.63 22.59 1.93
N GLY A 125 -29.78 22.76 1.28
CA GLY A 125 -30.06 23.89 0.39
C GLY A 125 -31.26 24.72 0.85
N LEU A 126 -31.54 25.78 0.07
CA LEU A 126 -32.74 26.61 0.17
C LEU A 126 -33.55 26.47 -1.12
N THR A 127 -34.86 26.33 -1.03
CA THR A 127 -35.72 26.36 -2.21
C THR A 127 -35.72 27.77 -2.82
N ALA A 128 -35.77 27.87 -4.14
CA ALA A 128 -35.90 29.15 -4.81
C ALA A 128 -37.27 29.76 -4.44
N GLY A 129 -37.25 30.84 -3.65
CA GLY A 129 -38.46 31.57 -3.29
C GLY A 129 -39.22 31.99 -4.56
N LYS A 130 -40.45 31.51 -4.71
CA LYS A 130 -41.37 32.02 -5.73
C LYS A 130 -42.12 33.21 -5.16
N LYS A 131 -42.69 34.06 -6.02
CA LYS A 131 -43.37 35.33 -5.67
C LYS A 131 -44.32 35.28 -4.45
N ASP A 132 -44.88 34.11 -4.11
CA ASP A 132 -45.82 33.91 -2.99
C ASP A 132 -45.36 32.87 -1.93
N SER A 133 -44.10 32.41 -1.95
CA SER A 133 -43.60 31.44 -0.96
C SER A 133 -42.17 31.77 -0.53
N PRO A 134 -41.93 32.01 0.78
CA PRO A 134 -40.58 32.29 1.27
C PRO A 134 -39.65 31.09 1.01
N PRO A 135 -38.33 31.30 0.92
CA PRO A 135 -37.35 30.22 0.79
C PRO A 135 -37.45 29.26 1.98
N GLU A 136 -37.62 27.97 1.69
CA GLU A 136 -37.67 26.92 2.71
C GLU A 136 -36.37 26.09 2.68
N PRO A 137 -35.82 25.72 3.85
CA PRO A 137 -34.65 24.85 3.92
C PRO A 137 -35.04 23.41 3.53
N PHE A 138 -34.15 22.73 2.81
CA PHE A 138 -34.29 21.30 2.52
C PHE A 138 -32.96 20.56 2.71
N ASP A 139 -33.05 19.30 3.13
CA ASP A 139 -31.90 18.43 3.35
C ASP A 139 -31.99 17.20 2.45
N ALA A 140 -31.16 17.18 1.40
CA ALA A 140 -31.21 16.15 0.37
C ALA A 140 -30.07 15.14 0.55
N TRP A 141 -30.41 13.91 0.97
CA TRP A 141 -29.44 12.81 1.00
C TRP A 141 -28.94 12.46 -0.42
N ILE A 142 -27.63 12.24 -0.56
CA ILE A 142 -26.93 12.00 -1.82
C ILE A 142 -26.35 10.59 -1.87
N CYS A 143 -25.58 10.19 -0.86
CA CYS A 143 -24.92 8.90 -0.81
C CYS A 143 -24.64 8.47 0.64
N SER A 144 -24.22 7.22 0.83
CA SER A 144 -23.68 6.75 2.11
C SER A 144 -22.45 7.58 2.54
N PRO A 145 -22.00 7.48 3.81
CA PRO A 145 -20.99 8.40 4.35
C PRO A 145 -19.71 8.40 3.50
N LEU A 146 -19.33 9.58 3.03
CA LEU A 146 -18.18 9.80 2.15
C LEU A 146 -17.50 11.12 2.51
N HIS A 147 -16.27 11.02 3.00
CA HIS A 147 -15.40 12.13 3.35
C HIS A 147 -14.33 12.35 2.28
N ILE A 148 -13.84 13.59 2.20
CA ILE A 148 -12.78 14.00 1.29
C ILE A 148 -11.60 14.43 2.15
N ASP A 149 -10.66 13.51 2.38
CA ASP A 149 -9.64 13.66 3.43
C ASP A 149 -8.36 14.37 2.95
N ALA A 150 -8.10 14.33 1.63
CA ALA A 150 -6.90 14.91 1.04
C ALA A 150 -7.05 15.18 -0.47
N VAL A 151 -6.16 16.03 -0.98
CA VAL A 151 -5.87 16.13 -2.41
C VAL A 151 -4.76 15.15 -2.73
N THR A 152 -4.94 14.34 -3.78
CA THR A 152 -3.91 13.43 -4.25
C THR A 152 -3.25 13.94 -5.53
N PHE A 153 -1.97 13.63 -5.73
CA PHE A 153 -1.22 13.98 -6.94
C PHE A 153 -0.15 12.92 -7.22
N ASP A 154 0.19 12.71 -8.50
CA ASP A 154 1.29 11.82 -8.88
C ASP A 154 2.66 12.50 -8.77
N GLY A 155 3.74 11.72 -8.90
CA GLY A 155 5.10 12.25 -8.76
C GLY A 155 5.50 13.31 -9.78
N GLN A 156 4.80 13.39 -10.92
CA GLN A 156 5.03 14.41 -11.95
C GLN A 156 4.06 15.60 -11.85
N SER A 157 3.12 15.57 -10.90
CA SER A 157 2.02 16.54 -10.78
C SER A 157 1.20 16.72 -12.08
N ASN A 158 1.09 15.65 -12.88
CA ASN A 158 0.28 15.62 -14.09
C ASN A 158 -1.12 15.08 -13.81
N ASN A 159 -1.25 14.20 -12.81
CA ASN A 159 -2.52 13.60 -12.42
C ASN A 159 -2.89 14.02 -11.01
N PHE A 160 -4.12 14.54 -10.85
CA PHE A 160 -4.68 14.96 -9.56
C PHE A 160 -5.95 14.17 -9.22
N GLY A 161 -6.18 14.02 -7.93
CA GLY A 161 -7.30 13.25 -7.38
C GLY A 161 -7.82 13.81 -6.06
N ARG A 162 -8.69 13.02 -5.43
CA ARG A 162 -9.11 13.17 -4.04
C ARG A 162 -8.95 11.86 -3.31
N LEU A 163 -8.41 11.89 -2.09
CA LEU A 163 -8.51 10.76 -1.19
C LEU A 163 -9.90 10.75 -0.58
N LEU A 164 -10.72 9.78 -0.99
CA LEU A 164 -12.06 9.57 -0.47
C LEU A 164 -12.01 8.53 0.63
N ARG A 165 -12.69 8.80 1.74
CA ARG A 165 -12.89 7.83 2.82
C ARG A 165 -14.38 7.58 2.99
N PHE A 166 -14.80 6.35 2.78
CA PHE A 166 -16.22 5.99 2.79
C PHE A 166 -16.46 4.65 3.47
N LYS A 167 -17.71 4.42 3.87
CA LYS A 167 -18.14 3.15 4.48
C LYS A 167 -18.99 2.37 3.47
N PRO A 168 -18.50 1.22 2.98
CA PRO A 168 -19.31 0.31 2.17
C PRO A 168 -20.52 -0.22 2.95
N THR A 169 -21.56 -0.69 2.25
CA THR A 169 -22.74 -1.35 2.86
C THR A 169 -22.34 -2.53 3.76
N VAL A 170 -21.27 -3.23 3.39
CA VAL A 170 -20.71 -4.34 4.17
C VAL A 170 -19.21 -4.12 4.37
N GLY A 171 -18.76 -4.17 5.61
CA GLY A 171 -17.34 -4.14 5.96
C GLY A 171 -16.93 -2.90 6.75
N LYS A 172 -15.65 -2.59 6.65
CA LYS A 172 -15.01 -1.49 7.37
C LYS A 172 -14.89 -0.26 6.46
N TRP A 173 -14.60 0.89 7.06
CA TRP A 173 -14.21 2.09 6.32
C TRP A 173 -13.07 1.77 5.34
N ARG A 174 -13.16 2.35 4.16
CA ARG A 174 -12.22 2.20 3.07
C ARG A 174 -11.76 3.56 2.60
N GLU A 175 -10.50 3.63 2.20
CA GLU A 175 -9.92 4.77 1.52
C GLU A 175 -9.71 4.46 0.03
N TRP A 176 -9.86 5.46 -0.82
CA TRP A 176 -9.62 5.36 -2.25
C TRP A 176 -9.11 6.68 -2.82
N ALA A 177 -7.97 6.65 -3.49
CA ALA A 177 -7.47 7.76 -4.27
C ALA A 177 -8.25 7.86 -5.59
N MET A 178 -9.29 8.68 -5.60
CA MET A 178 -10.18 8.89 -6.73
C MET A 178 -9.53 9.82 -7.77
N PRO A 179 -9.33 9.39 -9.03
CA PRO A 179 -8.86 10.27 -10.11
C PRO A 179 -9.89 11.34 -10.47
N MET A 180 -9.48 12.61 -10.52
CA MET A 180 -10.40 13.71 -10.89
C MET A 180 -10.96 13.56 -12.31
N GLU A 181 -10.28 12.85 -13.20
CA GLU A 181 -10.77 12.57 -14.57
C GLU A 181 -12.11 11.80 -14.58
N LEU A 182 -12.42 11.02 -13.53
CA LEU A 182 -13.70 10.31 -13.42
C LEU A 182 -14.90 11.24 -13.28
N LEU A 183 -14.68 12.52 -12.99
CA LEU A 183 -15.70 13.57 -12.97
C LEU A 183 -16.04 14.11 -14.36
N ALA A 184 -15.30 13.73 -15.41
CA ALA A 184 -15.57 14.16 -16.77
C ALA A 184 -16.97 13.74 -17.25
N GLY A 185 -17.52 14.50 -18.19
CA GLY A 185 -18.84 14.23 -18.77
C GLY A 185 -19.95 14.30 -17.72
N ASP A 186 -20.70 13.21 -17.55
CA ASP A 186 -21.79 13.12 -16.59
C ASP A 186 -21.41 12.38 -15.29
N GLY A 187 -20.14 12.02 -15.11
CA GLY A 187 -19.62 11.30 -13.94
C GLY A 187 -20.18 9.88 -13.76
N ALA A 188 -20.68 9.23 -14.82
CA ALA A 188 -21.19 7.86 -14.74
C ALA A 188 -20.13 6.85 -14.28
N GLN A 189 -18.88 7.00 -14.76
CA GLN A 189 -17.78 6.10 -14.39
C GLN A 189 -17.48 6.18 -12.88
N LEU A 190 -17.35 7.40 -12.33
CA LEU A 190 -17.20 7.61 -10.89
C LEU A 190 -18.30 6.91 -10.08
N ARG A 191 -19.56 7.07 -10.48
CA ARG A 191 -20.69 6.44 -9.78
C ARG A 191 -20.63 4.92 -9.87
N GLY A 192 -20.23 4.38 -11.03
CA GLY A 192 -20.03 2.94 -11.23
C GLY A 192 -18.99 2.36 -10.27
N GLU A 193 -17.84 3.01 -10.15
CA GLU A 193 -16.76 2.59 -9.22
C GLU A 193 -17.22 2.63 -7.76
N LEU A 194 -17.86 3.73 -7.34
CA LEU A 194 -18.38 3.86 -5.98
C LEU A 194 -19.42 2.76 -5.66
N LEU A 195 -20.33 2.47 -6.60
CA LEU A 195 -21.31 1.38 -6.46
C LEU A 195 -20.62 0.01 -6.37
N ALA A 196 -19.59 -0.25 -7.19
CA ALA A 196 -18.82 -1.49 -7.15
C ALA A 196 -18.08 -1.68 -5.81
N MET A 197 -17.64 -0.58 -5.19
CA MET A 197 -17.05 -0.58 -3.86
C MET A 197 -18.07 -0.56 -2.70
N GLY A 198 -19.37 -0.64 -3.01
CA GLY A 198 -20.44 -0.76 -2.02
C GLY A 198 -20.94 0.56 -1.43
N VAL A 199 -20.70 1.70 -2.08
CA VAL A 199 -21.27 2.99 -1.71
C VAL A 199 -22.71 3.07 -2.23
N GLU A 200 -23.65 3.44 -1.37
CA GLU A 200 -25.05 3.63 -1.78
C GLU A 200 -25.24 5.05 -2.33
N LEU A 201 -25.95 5.18 -3.45
CA LEU A 201 -26.18 6.47 -4.12
C LEU A 201 -27.67 6.73 -4.33
N ASP A 202 -28.08 7.99 -4.23
CA ASP A 202 -29.39 8.44 -4.72
C ASP A 202 -29.34 8.55 -6.25
N PRO A 203 -30.19 7.81 -6.99
CA PRO A 203 -30.06 7.69 -8.44
C PRO A 203 -30.25 9.02 -9.18
N TYR A 204 -30.96 9.99 -8.59
CA TYR A 204 -31.25 11.27 -9.22
C TYR A 204 -30.33 12.38 -8.69
N LYS A 205 -30.23 12.49 -7.36
CA LYS A 205 -29.49 13.55 -6.68
C LYS A 205 -27.98 13.33 -6.79
N ALA A 206 -27.48 12.10 -6.69
CA ALA A 206 -26.04 11.84 -6.79
C ALA A 206 -25.48 12.19 -8.16
N ARG A 207 -26.26 12.03 -9.22
CA ARG A 207 -25.85 12.46 -10.57
C ARG A 207 -25.51 13.94 -10.62
N GLN A 208 -26.28 14.78 -9.94
CA GLN A 208 -26.10 16.22 -9.94
C GLN A 208 -25.16 16.70 -8.84
N GLN A 209 -25.34 16.22 -7.60
CA GLN A 209 -24.69 16.81 -6.43
C GLN A 209 -23.31 16.21 -6.13
N LEU A 210 -23.05 14.96 -6.49
CA LEU A 210 -21.78 14.31 -6.14
C LEU A 210 -20.56 15.00 -6.82
N PRO A 211 -20.60 15.34 -8.12
CA PRO A 211 -19.51 16.08 -8.74
C PRO A 211 -19.30 17.48 -8.14
N HIS A 212 -20.36 18.13 -7.66
CA HIS A 212 -20.27 19.42 -6.99
C HIS A 212 -19.64 19.28 -5.60
N TYR A 213 -20.08 18.29 -4.81
CA TYR A 213 -19.51 18.00 -3.50
C TYR A 213 -17.98 17.79 -3.59
N LEU A 214 -17.55 16.95 -4.54
CA LEU A 214 -16.14 16.58 -4.71
C LEU A 214 -15.25 17.73 -5.22
N GLN A 215 -15.83 18.69 -5.95
CA GLN A 215 -15.09 19.84 -6.49
C GLN A 215 -15.09 21.06 -5.56
N ASN A 216 -16.18 21.26 -4.80
CA ASN A 216 -16.33 22.41 -3.91
C ASN A 216 -15.58 22.24 -2.58
N GLU A 217 -15.33 20.99 -2.16
CA GLU A 217 -14.50 20.73 -1.00
C GLU A 217 -13.01 20.75 -1.41
N HIS A 218 -12.24 21.55 -0.68
CA HIS A 218 -10.82 21.78 -0.93
C HIS A 218 -9.99 21.37 0.31
N PRO A 219 -9.69 20.07 0.48
CA PRO A 219 -8.80 19.62 1.54
C PRO A 219 -7.43 20.28 1.43
N LYS A 220 -6.83 20.63 2.57
CA LYS A 220 -5.49 21.26 2.60
C LYS A 220 -4.34 20.25 2.62
N ARG A 221 -4.63 18.99 2.93
CA ARG A 221 -3.64 17.93 3.06
C ARG A 221 -3.31 17.34 1.68
N PRO A 222 -2.07 17.44 1.19
CA PRO A 222 -1.64 16.77 -0.02
C PRO A 222 -1.14 15.34 0.28
N ILE A 223 -1.39 14.40 -0.63
CA ILE A 223 -0.88 13.02 -0.58
C ILE A 223 -0.30 12.66 -1.95
N HIS A 224 0.88 12.04 -1.95
CA HIS A 224 1.52 11.53 -3.15
C HIS A 224 0.95 10.16 -3.51
N CYS A 225 0.44 10.00 -4.73
CA CYS A 225 0.03 8.70 -5.27
C CYS A 225 1.21 8.03 -5.97
N ALA A 226 1.66 6.91 -5.42
CA ALA A 226 2.62 6.04 -6.09
C ALA A 226 1.86 5.12 -7.06
N LEU A 227 2.27 5.13 -8.33
CA LEU A 227 1.67 4.31 -9.40
C LEU A 227 2.31 2.92 -9.50
N GLN A 228 3.47 2.73 -8.88
CA GLN A 228 4.24 1.49 -8.83
C GLN A 228 4.74 1.26 -7.41
N VAL A 229 5.08 0.01 -7.09
CA VAL A 229 5.79 -0.34 -5.85
C VAL A 229 7.23 0.20 -5.89
N GLY A 230 7.97 0.06 -4.80
CA GLY A 230 9.35 0.52 -4.70
C GLY A 230 9.48 1.90 -4.06
N TRP A 231 10.58 2.60 -4.31
CA TRP A 231 10.84 3.87 -3.65
C TRP A 231 10.02 5.02 -4.25
N CYS A 232 9.28 5.71 -3.38
CA CYS A 232 8.65 6.98 -3.62
C CYS A 232 9.27 8.03 -2.68
N GLY A 233 10.31 8.71 -3.17
CA GLY A 233 11.10 9.65 -2.37
C GLY A 233 11.76 8.96 -1.18
N ASP A 234 11.33 9.29 0.04
CA ASP A 234 11.87 8.68 1.27
C ASP A 234 11.02 7.52 1.82
N SER A 235 9.94 7.15 1.14
CA SER A 235 9.05 6.07 1.53
C SER A 235 9.17 4.90 0.56
N PHE A 236 9.16 3.68 1.06
CA PHE A 236 9.11 2.45 0.27
C PHE A 236 7.67 1.95 0.20
N VAL A 237 7.14 1.83 -1.01
CA VAL A 237 5.74 1.50 -1.28
C VAL A 237 5.63 0.02 -1.63
N LEU A 238 4.79 -0.68 -0.88
CA LEU A 238 4.33 -2.04 -1.14
C LEU A 238 2.83 -2.00 -1.49
N PRO A 239 2.26 -3.08 -2.05
CA PRO A 239 0.83 -3.11 -2.37
C PRO A 239 -0.09 -2.90 -1.17
N ASP A 240 0.34 -3.35 0.02
CA ASP A 240 -0.44 -3.38 1.26
C ASP A 240 0.12 -2.46 2.36
N ALA A 241 1.32 -1.90 2.15
CA ALA A 241 1.99 -1.09 3.16
C ALA A 241 2.86 0.01 2.54
N VAL A 242 3.09 1.08 3.30
CA VAL A 242 4.10 2.09 2.98
C VAL A 242 5.03 2.22 4.18
N ILE A 243 6.33 2.04 3.94
CA ILE A 243 7.36 2.02 4.97
C ILE A 243 8.19 3.29 4.86
N GLY A 244 8.52 3.91 5.98
CA GLY A 244 9.44 5.04 6.05
C GLY A 244 8.83 6.30 6.69
N PRO A 245 9.66 7.33 6.92
CA PRO A 245 9.31 8.50 7.74
C PRO A 245 8.19 9.36 7.15
N LYS A 246 7.89 9.23 5.85
CA LYS A 246 6.85 9.98 5.16
C LYS A 246 5.69 9.08 4.69
N SER A 247 5.52 7.90 5.29
CA SER A 247 4.50 6.92 4.88
C SER A 247 3.09 7.49 4.89
N ALA A 248 2.72 8.27 5.91
CA ALA A 248 1.41 8.90 6.03
C ALA A 248 1.04 9.89 4.90
N GLY A 249 2.03 10.31 4.10
CA GLY A 249 1.85 11.21 2.96
C GLY A 249 1.85 10.52 1.61
N VAL A 250 1.89 9.18 1.55
CA VAL A 250 1.96 8.41 0.31
C VAL A 250 0.87 7.33 0.31
N ILE A 251 0.20 7.16 -0.83
CA ILE A 251 -0.74 6.05 -1.04
C ILE A 251 -0.39 5.32 -2.33
N PHE A 252 -0.53 4.00 -2.33
CA PHE A 252 -0.37 3.22 -3.54
C PHE A 252 -1.68 3.21 -4.33
N GLN A 253 -1.60 3.52 -5.62
CA GLN A 253 -2.73 3.53 -6.54
C GLN A 253 -2.34 2.77 -7.81
N SER A 254 -2.74 1.50 -7.89
CA SER A 254 -2.61 0.71 -9.12
C SER A 254 -3.85 0.85 -10.00
N GLY A 255 -3.65 0.81 -11.33
CA GLY A 255 -4.73 0.65 -12.30
C GLY A 255 -5.28 -0.78 -12.38
N GLU A 256 -4.56 -1.75 -11.79
CA GLU A 256 -4.92 -3.17 -11.82
C GLU A 256 -5.48 -3.64 -10.47
N LEU A 257 -6.53 -4.47 -10.53
CA LEU A 257 -7.21 -5.05 -9.37
C LEU A 257 -6.51 -6.36 -8.98
N GLY A 258 -5.80 -6.33 -7.86
CA GLY A 258 -5.24 -7.52 -7.21
C GLY A 258 -3.71 -7.55 -7.27
N HIS A 259 -3.09 -7.49 -6.10
CA HIS A 259 -1.66 -7.75 -5.92
C HIS A 259 -1.53 -8.94 -4.99
N GLU A 260 -1.36 -10.14 -5.55
CA GLU A 260 -1.14 -11.37 -4.78
C GLU A 260 0.36 -11.71 -4.64
N GLU A 261 1.23 -10.86 -5.18
CA GLU A 261 2.68 -11.08 -5.22
C GLU A 261 3.29 -10.90 -3.83
N HIS A 262 3.01 -9.76 -3.20
CA HIS A 262 3.53 -9.39 -1.89
C HIS A 262 2.55 -9.89 -0.83
N THR A 263 2.85 -11.05 -0.24
CA THR A 263 1.98 -11.73 0.72
C THR A 263 2.76 -12.14 1.95
N GLN A 264 2.12 -12.04 3.12
CA GLN A 264 2.71 -12.49 4.38
C GLN A 264 2.11 -13.83 4.81
N ALA A 265 2.98 -14.79 5.12
CA ALA A 265 2.59 -16.09 5.68
C ALA A 265 3.59 -16.57 6.73
N GLY A 266 3.09 -17.28 7.74
CA GLY A 266 3.93 -17.83 8.82
C GLY A 266 4.45 -16.75 9.78
N THR A 267 5.62 -17.01 10.37
CA THR A 267 6.26 -16.10 11.33
C THR A 267 7.70 -15.84 10.95
N LEU A 268 8.25 -14.68 11.36
CA LEU A 268 9.65 -14.36 11.16
C LEU A 268 10.58 -15.40 11.80
N ALA A 269 10.24 -15.90 13.00
CA ALA A 269 10.99 -16.98 13.65
C ALA A 269 11.02 -18.25 12.79
N GLY A 270 9.86 -18.66 12.27
CA GLY A 270 9.76 -19.80 11.35
C GLY A 270 10.55 -19.60 10.06
N TRP A 271 10.55 -18.39 9.50
CA TRP A 271 11.37 -18.07 8.32
C TRP A 271 12.87 -18.15 8.63
N ARG A 272 13.31 -17.61 9.78
CA ARG A 272 14.71 -17.66 10.22
C ARG A 272 15.20 -19.09 10.43
N GLU A 273 14.41 -19.91 11.10
CA GLU A 273 14.75 -21.32 11.38
C GLU A 273 14.64 -22.20 10.12
N GLY A 274 13.61 -21.98 9.30
CA GLY A 274 13.28 -22.82 8.15
C GLY A 274 14.09 -22.51 6.89
N ILE A 275 14.48 -21.25 6.67
CA ILE A 275 15.14 -20.79 5.44
C ILE A 275 16.50 -20.19 5.75
N ALA A 276 16.58 -19.13 6.55
CA ALA A 276 17.84 -18.41 6.76
C ALA A 276 18.93 -19.29 7.40
N ALA A 277 18.57 -20.11 8.39
CA ALA A 277 19.50 -21.02 9.06
C ALA A 277 20.12 -22.06 8.09
N LYS A 278 19.39 -22.45 7.03
CA LYS A 278 19.90 -23.34 5.99
C LYS A 278 20.91 -22.66 5.07
N GLY A 279 20.93 -21.32 5.05
CA GLY A 279 21.89 -20.52 4.30
C GLY A 279 23.30 -20.58 4.88
N VAL A 280 23.45 -20.83 6.19
CA VAL A 280 24.78 -20.85 6.83
C VAL A 280 25.67 -21.93 6.20
N GLY A 281 26.76 -21.50 5.58
CA GLY A 281 27.70 -22.39 4.87
C GLY A 281 27.24 -22.83 3.47
N ASN A 282 26.06 -22.41 3.00
CA ASN A 282 25.58 -22.67 1.65
C ASN A 282 25.68 -21.39 0.79
N PRO A 283 26.74 -21.25 -0.04
CA PRO A 283 26.99 -20.01 -0.78
C PRO A 283 25.88 -19.66 -1.77
N LEU A 284 25.24 -20.65 -2.40
CA LEU A 284 24.16 -20.40 -3.36
C LEU A 284 22.89 -19.89 -2.67
N LEU A 285 22.55 -20.47 -1.51
CA LEU A 285 21.39 -20.03 -0.75
C LEU A 285 21.63 -18.66 -0.10
N MET A 286 22.85 -18.40 0.38
CA MET A 286 23.25 -17.06 0.84
C MET A 286 23.13 -16.04 -0.29
N LEU A 287 23.64 -16.35 -1.48
CA LEU A 287 23.53 -15.47 -2.65
C LEU A 287 22.07 -15.18 -2.99
N ALA A 288 21.21 -16.20 -3.04
CA ALA A 288 19.80 -16.05 -3.41
C ALA A 288 19.03 -15.15 -2.42
N VAL A 289 19.19 -15.40 -1.11
CA VAL A 289 18.55 -14.58 -0.07
C VAL A 289 19.16 -13.18 0.00
N SER A 290 20.47 -13.03 -0.17
CA SER A 290 21.11 -11.70 -0.16
C SER A 290 20.65 -10.84 -1.34
N ALA A 291 20.49 -11.45 -2.52
CA ALA A 291 20.01 -10.74 -3.69
C ALA A 291 18.56 -10.27 -3.54
N SER A 292 17.72 -11.00 -2.78
CA SER A 292 16.36 -10.56 -2.53
C SER A 292 16.31 -9.29 -1.67
N PHE A 293 17.25 -9.12 -0.74
CA PHE A 293 17.39 -7.88 0.04
C PHE A 293 18.10 -6.75 -0.70
N ALA A 294 18.81 -7.05 -1.79
CA ALA A 294 19.61 -6.04 -2.49
C ALA A 294 18.74 -4.95 -3.14
N GLY A 295 17.59 -5.33 -3.73
CA GLY A 295 16.72 -4.40 -4.49
C GLY A 295 16.48 -3.05 -3.80
N PRO A 296 15.90 -3.02 -2.58
CA PRO A 296 15.62 -1.77 -1.87
C PRO A 296 16.86 -0.98 -1.48
N LEU A 297 18.01 -1.65 -1.35
CA LEU A 297 19.27 -1.04 -0.93
C LEU A 297 20.00 -0.36 -2.08
N LEU A 298 19.83 -0.84 -3.32
CA LEU A 298 20.59 -0.37 -4.48
C LEU A 298 20.43 1.13 -4.73
N GLN A 299 19.19 1.64 -4.73
CA GLN A 299 18.96 3.07 -4.93
C GLN A 299 19.57 3.92 -3.80
N ARG A 300 19.50 3.45 -2.55
CA ARG A 300 20.09 4.15 -1.39
C ARG A 300 21.62 4.15 -1.44
N CYS A 301 22.22 3.15 -2.07
CA CYS A 301 23.65 3.06 -2.34
C CYS A 301 24.05 3.73 -3.67
N ASN A 302 23.13 4.40 -4.37
CA ASN A 302 23.34 4.98 -5.70
C ASN A 302 24.00 3.99 -6.67
N SER A 303 23.56 2.73 -6.60
CA SER A 303 24.06 1.61 -7.39
C SER A 303 23.00 1.18 -8.40
N GLU A 304 23.45 0.74 -9.57
CA GLU A 304 22.55 0.20 -10.60
C GLU A 304 22.02 -1.18 -10.23
N GLY A 305 20.86 -1.50 -10.81
CA GLY A 305 20.26 -2.84 -10.79
C GLY A 305 21.17 -3.91 -11.36
N GLY A 306 20.89 -5.17 -11.02
CA GLY A 306 21.61 -6.31 -11.57
C GLY A 306 20.87 -7.61 -11.33
N GLY A 307 21.33 -8.67 -11.98
CA GLY A 307 20.78 -10.01 -11.84
C GLY A 307 21.86 -11.06 -12.01
N PHE A 308 21.56 -12.27 -11.56
CA PHE A 308 22.39 -13.46 -11.77
C PHE A 308 21.50 -14.59 -12.25
N HIS A 309 22.10 -15.50 -13.01
CA HIS A 309 21.42 -16.67 -13.54
C HIS A 309 22.09 -17.92 -12.96
N VAL A 310 21.33 -18.69 -12.17
CA VAL A 310 21.82 -19.98 -11.65
C VAL A 310 21.60 -21.06 -12.70
N VAL A 311 22.70 -21.58 -13.26
CA VAL A 311 22.69 -22.63 -14.28
C VAL A 311 23.19 -23.94 -13.69
N GLY A 312 22.53 -25.04 -14.05
CA GLY A 312 22.94 -26.39 -13.64
C GLY A 312 21.91 -27.42 -14.09
N ASP A 313 22.26 -28.70 -13.94
CA ASP A 313 21.41 -29.83 -14.33
C ASP A 313 20.04 -29.78 -13.64
N SER A 314 19.05 -30.48 -14.20
CA SER A 314 17.73 -30.61 -13.55
C SER A 314 17.88 -31.19 -12.13
N SER A 315 16.97 -30.80 -11.24
CA SER A 315 16.93 -31.28 -9.84
C SER A 315 18.16 -30.94 -8.98
N THR A 316 18.91 -29.90 -9.32
CA THR A 316 20.06 -29.40 -8.53
C THR A 316 19.71 -28.30 -7.52
N GLY A 317 18.42 -28.00 -7.31
CA GLY A 317 17.96 -27.02 -6.32
C GLY A 317 17.81 -25.58 -6.83
N LYS A 318 17.90 -25.33 -8.14
CA LYS A 318 17.70 -23.98 -8.74
C LYS A 318 16.38 -23.34 -8.33
N THR A 319 15.27 -24.06 -8.50
CA THR A 319 13.94 -23.59 -8.10
C THR A 319 13.86 -23.37 -6.60
N THR A 320 14.51 -24.21 -5.79
CA THR A 320 14.58 -24.04 -4.33
C THR A 320 15.30 -22.75 -3.92
N LEU A 321 16.35 -22.35 -4.65
CA LEU A 321 17.03 -21.06 -4.42
C LEU A 321 16.09 -19.88 -4.72
N ILE A 322 15.36 -19.96 -5.83
CA ILE A 322 14.38 -18.93 -6.21
C ILE A 322 13.27 -18.84 -5.15
N GLU A 323 12.73 -19.98 -4.71
CA GLU A 323 11.70 -20.02 -3.67
C GLU A 323 12.18 -19.43 -2.35
N ALA A 324 13.42 -19.72 -1.95
CA ALA A 324 14.01 -19.12 -0.76
C ALA A 324 14.18 -17.59 -0.88
N ALA A 325 14.53 -17.09 -2.06
CA ALA A 325 14.61 -15.66 -2.33
C ALA A 325 13.22 -15.00 -2.37
N CYS A 326 12.22 -15.63 -2.99
CA CYS A 326 10.83 -15.15 -3.00
C CYS A 326 10.25 -15.03 -1.59
N ALA A 327 10.59 -15.97 -0.70
CA ALA A 327 10.09 -16.03 0.67
C ALA A 327 10.44 -14.79 1.53
N THR A 328 11.34 -13.91 1.09
CA THR A 328 11.58 -12.62 1.77
C THR A 328 10.51 -11.58 1.48
N TRP A 329 9.80 -11.69 0.36
CA TRP A 329 8.86 -10.69 -0.14
C TRP A 329 7.43 -11.20 -0.26
N GLY A 330 7.25 -12.50 -0.45
CA GLY A 330 5.95 -13.06 -0.76
C GLY A 330 5.91 -14.58 -0.79
N GLY A 331 4.74 -15.10 -1.20
CA GLY A 331 4.50 -16.52 -1.41
C GLY A 331 4.84 -17.02 -2.82
N PRO A 332 4.33 -18.20 -3.20
CA PRO A 332 4.56 -18.80 -4.52
C PRO A 332 4.14 -17.91 -5.71
N GLY A 333 3.18 -17.01 -5.49
CA GLY A 333 2.71 -16.03 -6.49
C GLY A 333 3.74 -14.94 -6.84
N PHE A 334 4.82 -14.79 -6.07
CA PHE A 334 5.89 -13.83 -6.35
C PHE A 334 6.78 -14.27 -7.54
N LYS A 335 6.92 -15.59 -7.75
CA LYS A 335 7.75 -16.15 -8.83
C LYS A 335 7.07 -15.93 -10.19
N ARG A 336 7.86 -15.62 -11.22
CA ARG A 336 7.40 -15.47 -12.60
C ARG A 336 8.10 -16.46 -13.53
N SER A 337 7.42 -16.87 -14.61
CA SER A 337 8.07 -17.65 -15.67
C SER A 337 8.82 -16.70 -16.59
N TRP A 338 10.03 -17.07 -16.99
CA TRP A 338 10.80 -16.35 -18.01
C TRP A 338 10.11 -16.43 -19.38
N ARG A 339 9.28 -17.44 -19.61
CA ARG A 339 8.50 -17.63 -20.84
C ARG A 339 7.31 -16.65 -20.88
N ALA A 340 7.61 -15.38 -21.08
CA ALA A 340 6.65 -14.31 -21.26
C ALA A 340 6.95 -13.51 -22.54
N THR A 341 5.97 -12.76 -23.04
CA THR A 341 6.21 -11.76 -24.08
C THR A 341 7.04 -10.61 -23.50
N ALA A 342 7.75 -9.85 -24.34
CA ALA A 342 8.53 -8.69 -23.89
C ALA A 342 7.66 -7.72 -23.07
N ASN A 343 6.48 -7.35 -23.58
CA ASN A 343 5.53 -6.48 -22.87
C ASN A 343 5.04 -7.11 -21.55
N GLY A 344 4.85 -8.43 -21.51
CA GLY A 344 4.49 -9.14 -20.28
C GLY A 344 5.60 -9.09 -19.23
N MET A 345 6.86 -9.16 -19.65
CA MET A 345 8.02 -9.03 -18.77
C MET A 345 8.19 -7.61 -18.25
N GLU A 346 7.95 -6.59 -19.08
CA GLU A 346 7.96 -5.18 -18.66
C GLU A 346 6.87 -4.90 -17.61
N GLY A 347 5.65 -5.40 -17.85
CA GLY A 347 4.57 -5.32 -16.86
C GLY A 347 4.92 -6.01 -15.55
N ALA A 348 5.53 -7.20 -15.62
CA ALA A 348 6.05 -7.89 -14.44
C ALA A 348 7.10 -7.06 -13.71
N ALA A 349 8.10 -6.52 -14.42
CA ALA A 349 9.16 -5.72 -13.82
C ALA A 349 8.62 -4.47 -13.11
N ALA A 350 7.58 -3.82 -13.65
CA ALA A 350 6.92 -2.68 -12.99
C ALA A 350 6.28 -3.05 -11.64
N MET A 351 5.79 -4.28 -11.49
CA MET A 351 5.23 -4.79 -10.23
C MET A 351 6.28 -5.15 -9.17
N PHE A 352 7.56 -5.21 -9.55
CA PHE A 352 8.68 -5.50 -8.64
C PHE A 352 9.74 -4.39 -8.66
N ASN A 353 9.32 -3.15 -8.90
CA ASN A 353 10.22 -2.00 -8.90
C ASN A 353 10.91 -1.85 -7.54
N ASP A 354 12.23 -1.68 -7.55
CA ASP A 354 13.13 -1.72 -6.38
C ASP A 354 13.03 -2.98 -5.51
N CYS A 355 12.46 -4.07 -6.03
CA CYS A 355 12.36 -5.39 -5.40
C CYS A 355 13.06 -6.47 -6.24
N LEU A 356 13.09 -7.69 -5.73
CA LEU A 356 13.53 -8.85 -6.49
C LEU A 356 12.54 -9.17 -7.61
N LEU A 357 13.03 -9.34 -8.85
CA LEU A 357 12.29 -10.00 -9.92
C LEU A 357 12.75 -11.46 -10.05
N ALA A 358 11.97 -12.38 -9.50
CA ALA A 358 12.29 -13.80 -9.47
C ALA A 358 11.76 -14.53 -10.72
N LEU A 359 12.65 -15.01 -11.58
CA LEU A 359 12.29 -15.65 -12.85
C LEU A 359 12.80 -17.09 -12.93
N ASP A 360 11.91 -18.00 -13.32
CA ASP A 360 12.18 -19.44 -13.48
C ASP A 360 11.94 -19.88 -14.93
N GLU A 361 12.50 -21.03 -15.33
CA GLU A 361 12.32 -21.65 -16.65
C GLU A 361 12.73 -20.80 -17.88
N ILE A 362 14.00 -20.38 -17.95
CA ILE A 362 14.55 -19.69 -19.14
C ILE A 362 14.69 -20.59 -20.39
N SER A 363 14.69 -21.91 -20.20
CA SER A 363 14.92 -22.94 -21.25
C SER A 363 13.68 -23.32 -22.01
#